data_AF-A0A2G5B838-F1
#
_entry.id   AF-A0A2G5B838-F1
#
_cell.length_a   1.000
_cell.length_b   1.000
_cell.length_c   1.000
_cell.angle_alpha   90.00
_cell.angle_beta   90.00
_cell.angle_gamma   90.00
#
_symmetry.space_group_name_H-M   'P 1'
#
loop_
_entity.id
_entity.type
_entity.pdbx_description
1 polymer ?
#
loop_
_entity_poly.entity_id
_entity_poly.type
_entity_poly.pdbx_seq_one_letter_code
_entity_poly.pdbx_strand_id
1 'polypeptide(L)'
;MSNLQYDISINPRQQLKSFGLTHFQYREGDKMGMALALASLFPIFLIVAETSIVFGRREAAGILLLLGQLLNEAFNLVLKLAIREDRPNIQLGDGYGMPSSHSQFMGFFVFYM
;
A
#
# COMPACT_ATOMS: atom_id res chain seq x y z
N MET A 1 20.61 -36.00 20.19
CA MET A 1 19.38 -35.23 20.50
C MET A 1 19.59 -33.81 20.00
N SER A 2 18.87 -33.22 19.06
CA SER A 2 17.95 -33.65 18.01
C SER A 2 17.52 -32.33 17.35
N ASN A 3 17.82 -32.19 16.06
CA ASN A 3 17.01 -31.51 15.04
C ASN A 3 16.43 -30.12 15.40
N LEU A 4 17.11 -29.07 14.94
CA LEU A 4 16.42 -27.89 14.37
C LEU A 4 17.36 -27.22 13.36
N GLN A 5 17.77 -28.03 12.39
CA GLN A 5 18.02 -27.57 11.04
C GLN A 5 16.71 -26.96 10.56
N TYR A 6 16.52 -25.65 10.77
CA TYR A 6 15.51 -24.89 10.05
C TYR A 6 15.93 -24.93 8.59
N ASP A 7 15.44 -25.96 7.92
CA ASP A 7 15.44 -26.17 6.49
C ASP A 7 14.66 -25.03 5.85
N ILE A 8 15.29 -23.85 5.80
CA ILE A 8 14.94 -22.79 4.87
C ILE A 8 15.35 -23.33 3.51
N SER A 9 14.53 -24.24 3.01
CA SER A 9 14.48 -24.59 1.60
C SER A 9 14.09 -23.31 0.87
N ILE A 10 15.10 -22.48 0.57
CA ILE A 10 15.00 -21.39 -0.38
C ILE A 10 14.58 -22.05 -1.68
N ASN A 11 13.29 -22.07 -1.95
CA ASN A 11 12.77 -22.55 -3.21
C ASN A 11 13.36 -21.61 -4.28
N PRO A 12 14.24 -22.08 -5.19
CA PRO A 12 14.92 -21.22 -6.15
C PRO A 12 13.96 -20.51 -7.12
N ARG A 13 12.66 -20.83 -7.07
CA ARG A 13 11.58 -20.19 -7.83
C ARG A 13 11.05 -18.87 -7.22
N GLN A 14 11.49 -18.46 -6.04
CA GLN A 14 11.04 -17.21 -5.38
C GLN A 14 12.16 -16.18 -5.20
N GLN A 15 12.90 -15.88 -6.28
CA GLN A 15 13.66 -14.62 -6.31
C GLN A 15 12.67 -13.46 -6.47
N LEU A 16 12.43 -12.76 -5.35
CA LEU A 16 11.66 -11.52 -5.32
C LEU A 16 12.60 -10.37 -5.65
N LYS A 17 12.38 -9.71 -6.78
CA LYS A 17 13.15 -8.52 -7.16
C LYS A 17 12.48 -7.29 -6.58
N SER A 18 13.26 -6.49 -5.85
CA SER A 18 12.81 -5.21 -5.32
C SER A 18 12.87 -4.13 -6.39
N PHE A 19 11.77 -3.42 -6.63
CA PHE A 19 11.78 -2.23 -7.47
C PHE A 19 12.52 -1.12 -6.70
N GLY A 20 13.74 -0.80 -7.14
CA GLY A 20 14.71 -0.01 -6.38
C GLY A 20 14.31 1.43 -6.04
N LEU A 21 13.19 1.94 -6.56
CA LEU A 21 12.67 3.27 -6.25
C LEU A 21 11.69 3.29 -5.06
N THR A 22 10.98 2.19 -4.79
CA THR A 22 9.88 2.14 -3.80
C THR A 22 9.76 0.81 -3.02
N HIS A 23 10.75 -0.08 -3.11
CA HIS A 23 10.79 -1.37 -2.39
C HIS A 23 9.56 -2.27 -2.64
N PHE A 24 9.02 -2.29 -3.86
CA PHE A 24 8.00 -3.29 -4.21
C PHE A 24 8.64 -4.61 -4.61
N GLN A 25 8.18 -5.68 -3.99
CA GLN A 25 8.65 -7.03 -4.26
C GLN A 25 7.72 -7.69 -5.28
N TYR A 26 8.27 -8.14 -6.40
CA TYR A 26 7.55 -8.96 -7.38
C TYR A 26 8.42 -10.12 -7.83
N ARG A 27 7.78 -11.21 -8.26
CA ARG A 27 8.49 -12.39 -8.75
C ARG A 27 9.09 -12.11 -10.13
N GLU A 28 10.36 -12.48 -10.33
CA GLU A 28 10.99 -12.33 -11.64
C GLU A 28 10.22 -13.12 -12.72
N GLY A 29 9.95 -12.47 -13.86
CA GLY A 29 9.17 -13.03 -14.96
C GLY A 29 7.64 -12.86 -14.84
N ASP A 30 7.13 -12.35 -13.72
CA ASP A 30 5.70 -12.09 -13.53
C ASP A 30 5.29 -10.68 -13.99
N LYS A 31 4.81 -10.58 -15.23
CA LYS A 31 4.34 -9.31 -15.82
C LYS A 31 3.13 -8.73 -15.07
N MET A 32 2.25 -9.58 -14.54
CA MET A 32 1.09 -9.12 -13.78
C MET A 32 1.52 -8.57 -12.42
N GLY A 33 2.43 -9.26 -11.73
CA GLY A 33 3.03 -8.79 -10.49
C GLY A 33 3.72 -7.43 -10.66
N MET A 34 4.44 -7.23 -11.77
CA MET A 34 5.01 -5.93 -12.12
C MET A 34 3.94 -4.85 -12.33
N ALA A 35 2.87 -5.15 -13.05
CA ALA A 35 1.77 -4.20 -13.26
C ALA A 35 1.08 -3.80 -11.94
N LEU A 36 0.84 -4.76 -11.04
CA LEU A 36 0.25 -4.51 -9.73
C LEU A 36 1.21 -3.72 -8.81
N ALA A 37 2.51 -4.01 -8.86
CA ALA A 37 3.52 -3.23 -8.15
C ALA A 37 3.51 -1.76 -8.62
N LEU A 38 3.41 -1.51 -9.92
CA LEU A 38 3.24 -0.15 -10.45
C LEU A 38 1.91 0.48 -10.01
N ALA A 39 0.80 -0.27 -10.05
CA ALA A 39 -0.50 0.21 -9.61
C ALA A 39 -0.51 0.61 -8.13
N SER A 40 0.31 -0.01 -7.29
CA SER A 40 0.41 0.37 -5.88
C SER A 40 0.96 1.79 -5.63
N LEU A 41 1.52 2.44 -6.67
CA LEU A 41 1.93 3.85 -6.65
C LEU A 41 0.78 4.84 -6.83
N PHE A 42 -0.41 4.39 -7.27
CA PHE A 42 -1.55 5.28 -7.53
C PHE A 42 -1.88 6.23 -6.37
N PRO A 43 -1.96 5.79 -5.09
CA PRO A 43 -2.30 6.69 -4.00
C PRO A 43 -1.36 7.90 -3.88
N ILE A 44 -0.05 7.70 -4.09
CA ILE A 44 0.94 8.78 -4.02
C ILE A 44 0.73 9.76 -5.18
N PHE A 45 0.53 9.25 -6.39
CA PHE A 45 0.27 10.10 -7.56
C PHE A 45 -1.03 10.88 -7.44
N LEU A 46 -2.09 10.27 -6.88
CA LEU A 46 -3.37 10.92 -6.63
C LEU A 46 -3.23 12.09 -5.65
N ILE A 47 -2.54 11.90 -4.52
CA ILE A 47 -2.31 12.99 -3.56
C ILE A 47 -1.54 14.15 -4.21
N VAL A 48 -0.50 13.86 -5.00
CA VAL A 48 0.27 14.91 -5.70
C VAL A 48 -0.59 15.65 -6.71
N ALA A 49 -1.41 14.93 -7.49
CA ALA A 49 -2.31 15.51 -8.48
C ALA A 49 -3.40 16.37 -7.83
N GLU A 50 -4.10 15.84 -6.83
CA GLU A 50 -5.13 16.55 -6.06
C GLU A 50 -4.58 17.82 -5.43
N THR A 51 -3.42 17.72 -4.77
CA THR A 51 -2.74 18.88 -4.16
C THR A 51 -2.42 19.94 -5.21
N SER A 52 -1.88 19.55 -6.37
CA SER A 52 -1.57 20.46 -7.48
C SER A 52 -2.83 21.16 -8.01
N ILE A 53 -3.93 20.42 -8.18
CA ILE A 53 -5.23 20.95 -8.61
C ILE A 53 -5.79 21.93 -7.57
N VAL A 54 -5.71 21.60 -6.29
CA VAL A 54 -6.14 22.49 -5.20
C VAL A 54 -5.37 23.80 -5.20
N PHE A 55 -4.04 23.76 -5.36
CA PHE A 55 -3.24 24.98 -5.45
C PHE A 55 -3.56 25.81 -6.68
N GLY A 56 -3.81 25.17 -7.82
CA GLY A 56 -4.10 25.84 -9.09
C GLY A 56 -5.51 26.45 -9.19
N ARG A 57 -6.54 25.71 -8.75
CA ARG A 57 -7.95 26.09 -8.93
C ARG A 57 -8.59 26.68 -7.66
N ARG A 58 -8.11 26.28 -6.47
CA ARG A 58 -8.65 26.70 -5.15
C ARG A 58 -10.15 26.45 -5.01
N GLU A 59 -10.67 25.45 -5.70
CA GLU A 59 -12.09 25.08 -5.64
C GLU A 59 -12.39 24.32 -4.35
N ALA A 60 -13.52 24.65 -3.72
CA ALA A 60 -13.96 24.01 -2.48
C ALA A 60 -14.09 22.49 -2.65
N ALA A 61 -14.58 22.01 -3.79
CA ALA A 61 -14.72 20.57 -4.07
C ALA A 61 -13.36 19.83 -4.05
N GLY A 62 -12.30 20.43 -4.61
CA GLY A 62 -10.96 19.84 -4.56
C GLY A 62 -10.36 19.85 -3.16
N ILE A 63 -10.59 20.94 -2.41
CA ILE A 63 -10.14 21.05 -1.01
C ILE A 63 -10.83 20.00 -0.14
N LEU A 64 -12.14 19.83 -0.29
CA LEU A 64 -12.93 18.85 0.45
C LEU A 64 -12.53 17.41 0.11
N LEU A 65 -12.26 17.11 -1.16
CA LEU A 65 -11.72 15.82 -1.59
C LEU A 65 -10.41 15.50 -0.86
N LEU A 66 -9.42 16.41 -0.96
CA LEU A 66 -8.10 16.22 -0.38
C LEU A 66 -8.17 16.09 1.15
N LEU A 67 -8.96 16.94 1.81
CA LEU A 67 -9.19 16.84 3.26
C LEU A 67 -9.84 15.53 3.64
N GLY A 68 -10.86 15.10 2.90
CA GLY A 68 -11.52 13.82 3.10
C GLY A 68 -10.57 12.64 2.94
N GLN A 69 -9.70 12.68 1.93
CA GLN A 69 -8.66 11.67 1.69
C GLN A 69 -7.69 11.55 2.88
N LEU A 70 -7.23 12.69 3.41
CA LEU A 70 -6.32 12.74 4.57
C LEU A 70 -7.01 12.23 5.85
N LEU A 71 -8.26 12.62 6.08
CA LEU A 71 -9.05 12.13 7.20
C LEU A 71 -9.31 10.63 7.11
N ASN A 72 -9.55 10.11 5.91
CA ASN A 72 -9.72 8.68 5.66
C ASN A 72 -8.44 7.89 5.99
N GLU A 73 -7.26 8.37 5.62
CA GLU A 73 -6.00 7.71 6.00
C GLU A 73 -5.73 7.82 7.51
N ALA A 74 -6.04 8.95 8.14
CA ALA A 74 -5.95 9.09 9.59
C ALA A 74 -6.88 8.10 10.30
N PHE A 75 -8.10 7.92 9.80
CA PHE A 75 -9.03 6.93 10.31
C PHE A 75 -8.53 5.50 10.11
N ASN A 76 -7.93 5.18 8.94
CA ASN A 76 -7.27 3.88 8.71
C ASN A 76 -6.19 3.60 9.78
N LEU A 77 -5.37 4.59 10.09
CA LEU A 77 -4.32 4.47 11.11
C LEU A 77 -4.92 4.19 12.50
N VAL A 78 -5.98 4.90 12.90
CA VAL A 78 -6.66 4.63 14.16
C VAL A 78 -7.20 3.20 14.20
N LEU A 79 -7.82 2.73 13.12
CA LEU A 79 -8.33 1.36 13.03
C LEU A 79 -7.20 0.32 13.12
N LYS A 80 -6.06 0.55 12.47
CA LYS A 80 -4.89 -0.33 12.58
C LYS A 80 -4.39 -0.45 14.00
N LEU A 81 -4.33 0.68 14.72
CA LEU A 81 -3.91 0.71 16.11
C LEU A 81 -4.93 0.09 17.07
N ALA A 82 -6.21 0.06 16.69
CA ALA A 82 -7.29 -0.55 17.47
C ALA A 82 -7.39 -2.07 17.25
N ILE A 83 -7.33 -2.53 16.00
CA ILE A 83 -7.51 -3.95 15.64
C ILE A 83 -6.21 -4.74 15.88
N ARG A 84 -5.07 -4.17 15.53
CA ARG A 84 -3.74 -4.77 15.72
C ARG A 84 -3.59 -6.17 15.13
N GLU A 85 -4.24 -6.44 13.99
CA GLU A 85 -4.13 -7.73 13.32
C GLU A 85 -2.76 -7.88 12.65
N ASP A 86 -2.11 -9.02 12.88
CA ASP A 86 -0.83 -9.36 12.27
C ASP A 86 -0.97 -9.65 10.77
N ARG A 87 0.06 -9.33 9.99
CA ARG A 87 0.08 -9.60 8.56
C ARG A 87 0.28 -11.11 8.31
N PRO A 88 -0.41 -11.69 7.30
CA PRO A 88 -0.20 -13.10 6.93
C PRO A 88 1.23 -13.44 6.54
N ASN A 89 1.98 -12.46 6.01
CA ASN A 89 3.36 -12.61 5.58
C ASN A 89 4.24 -11.57 6.27
N ILE A 90 4.82 -11.92 7.42
CA ILE A 90 5.69 -11.04 8.23
C ILE A 90 6.92 -10.57 7.41
N GLN A 91 7.40 -11.39 6.46
CA GLN A 91 8.57 -11.08 5.64
C GLN A 91 8.34 -9.96 4.61
N LEU A 92 7.09 -9.59 4.33
CA LEU A 92 6.75 -8.61 3.28
C LEU A 92 6.60 -7.18 3.82
N GLY A 93 6.64 -6.98 5.13
CA GLY A 93 6.65 -5.64 5.73
C GLY A 93 6.22 -5.61 7.20
N ASP A 94 6.61 -4.53 7.88
CA ASP A 94 6.31 -4.30 9.29
C ASP A 94 4.90 -3.67 9.50
N GLY A 95 4.37 -3.85 10.71
CA GLY A 95 3.12 -3.23 11.18
C GLY A 95 1.84 -4.01 10.88
N TYR A 96 0.71 -3.50 11.39
CA TYR A 96 -0.59 -4.18 11.34
C TYR A 96 -1.17 -4.29 9.92
N GLY A 97 -1.76 -5.45 9.62
CA GLY A 97 -2.27 -5.82 8.30
C GLY A 97 -3.70 -5.35 8.01
N MET A 98 -4.50 -5.10 9.05
CA MET A 98 -5.90 -4.70 8.90
C MET A 98 -6.16 -3.34 9.55
N PRO A 99 -6.93 -2.43 8.89
CA PRO A 99 -7.42 -2.51 7.50
C PRO A 99 -6.39 -2.10 6.44
N SER A 100 -6.59 -2.52 5.18
CA SER A 100 -5.71 -2.17 4.05
C SER A 100 -5.78 -0.67 3.72
N SER A 101 -4.66 0.07 3.88
CA SER A 101 -4.58 1.50 3.50
C SER A 101 -4.91 1.70 2.02
N HIS A 102 -4.27 0.95 1.12
CA HIS A 102 -4.49 1.09 -0.33
C HIS A 102 -5.95 0.87 -0.72
N SER A 103 -6.59 -0.16 -0.16
CA SER A 103 -7.99 -0.45 -0.47
C SER A 103 -8.92 0.63 0.08
N GLN A 104 -8.69 1.10 1.30
CA GLN A 104 -9.49 2.15 1.91
C GLN A 104 -9.30 3.51 1.21
N PHE A 105 -8.07 3.84 0.81
CA PHE A 105 -7.72 5.03 0.04
C PHE A 105 -8.46 5.05 -1.30
N MET A 106 -8.32 3.96 -2.08
CA MET A 106 -8.96 3.85 -3.40
C MET A 106 -10.49 3.79 -3.28
N GLY A 107 -11.02 3.13 -2.24
CA GLY A 107 -12.45 3.09 -1.97
C GLY A 107 -13.05 4.47 -1.71
N PHE A 108 -12.39 5.31 -0.92
CA PHE A 108 -12.82 6.70 -0.73
C PHE A 108 -12.75 7.49 -2.03
N PHE A 109 -11.62 7.41 -2.75
CA PHE A 109 -11.42 8.15 -4.00
C PHE A 109 -12.51 7.85 -5.02
N VAL A 110 -12.82 6.56 -5.22
CA VAL A 110 -13.88 6.12 -6.15
C VAL A 110 -15.28 6.53 -5.69
N PHE A 111 -15.55 6.57 -4.38
CA PHE A 111 -16.86 6.94 -3.87
C PHE A 111 -17.13 8.45 -3.97
N TYR A 112 -16.10 9.28 -3.84
CA TYR A 112 -16.24 10.74 -3.90
C TYR A 112 -16.34 11.27 -5.35
N MET A 113 -15.69 10.61 -6.30
CA MET A 113 -15.70 10.97 -7.73
C MET A 113 -17.06 10.72 -8.39
#